data_AF-A0A1Y0IEQ3-F1
#
_entry.id   AF-A0A1Y0IEQ3-F1
#
_cell.length_a   1.000
_cell.length_b   1.000
_cell.length_c   1.000
_cell.angle_alpha   90.00
_cell.angle_beta   90.00
_cell.angle_gamma   90.00
#
_symmetry.space_group_name_H-M   'P 1'
#
loop_
_entity.id
_entity.type
_entity.pdbx_description
1 polymer ?
#
loop_
_entity_poly.entity_id
_entity_poly.type
_entity_poly.pdbx_seq_one_letter_code
_entity_poly.pdbx_strand_id
1 'polypeptide(L)'
;MSNATKIQKAKLWALAGGVFNCLLALPLALPFTHEWYIGVMNNLNSLFNLNGHPWIAPTDGANMLIINTAGLALFLVGMSLIYAAKDIKARITIPLLNGFVRLAWAVIATYYIIAYELLEVLYCIVLADLIFCCAYSYYYFQLKRAPVDNSIVVPSESLSAN
;
A
#
# COMPACT_ATOMS: atom_id res chain seq x y z
N MET A 1 -5.49 22.39 10.78
CA MET A 1 -4.35 21.46 11.01
C MET A 1 -3.09 22.07 10.40
N SER A 2 -1.99 22.18 11.17
CA SER A 2 -0.74 22.77 10.70
C SER A 2 -0.08 21.93 9.59
N ASN A 3 0.81 22.54 8.80
CA ASN A 3 1.58 21.83 7.77
C ASN A 3 2.47 20.73 8.37
N ALA A 4 3.07 20.97 9.53
CA ALA A 4 3.85 19.96 10.25
C ALA A 4 3.01 18.71 10.58
N THR A 5 1.80 18.89 11.11
CA THR A 5 0.89 17.78 11.40
C THR A 5 0.44 17.05 10.14
N LYS A 6 0.18 17.76 9.03
CA LYS A 6 -0.14 17.13 7.74
C LYS A 6 0.98 16.22 7.25
N ILE A 7 2.22 16.68 7.30
CA ILE A 7 3.40 15.91 6.91
C ILE A 7 3.53 14.66 7.79
N GLN A 8 3.44 14.82 9.12
CA GLN A 8 3.59 13.70 10.05
C GLN A 8 2.51 12.63 9.81
N LYS A 9 1.26 13.03 9.60
CA LYS A 9 0.18 12.07 9.27
C LYS A 9 0.41 11.39 7.92
N ALA A 10 0.87 12.12 6.90
CA ALA A 10 1.22 11.52 5.61
C ALA A 10 2.35 10.47 5.76
N LYS A 11 3.38 10.76 6.57
CA LYS A 11 4.44 9.79 6.90
C LYS A 11 3.86 8.54 7.55
N LEU A 12 2.97 8.71 8.53
CA LEU A 12 2.35 7.59 9.24
C LEU A 12 1.53 6.71 8.29
N TRP A 13 0.73 7.29 7.40
CA TRP A 13 -0.05 6.54 6.42
C TRP A 13 0.82 5.79 5.42
N ALA A 14 1.88 6.43 4.91
CA ALA A 14 2.83 5.78 4.01
C ALA A 14 3.54 4.61 4.72
N LEU A 15 3.99 4.81 5.97
CA LEU A 15 4.61 3.77 6.78
C LEU A 15 3.64 2.61 7.05
N ALA A 16 2.42 2.91 7.48
CA ALA A 16 1.40 1.91 7.80
C ALA A 16 1.06 1.04 6.58
N GLY A 17 0.83 1.66 5.41
CA GLY A 17 0.54 0.88 4.20
C GLY A 17 1.75 0.13 3.65
N GLY A 18 2.97 0.65 3.90
CA GLY A 18 4.21 -0.06 3.62
C GLY A 18 4.36 -1.33 4.46
N VAL A 19 4.18 -1.21 5.77
CA VAL A 19 4.20 -2.35 6.71
C VAL A 19 3.09 -3.35 6.38
N PHE A 20 1.88 -2.86 6.12
CA PHE A 20 0.74 -3.71 5.72
C PHE A 20 1.07 -4.54 4.49
N ASN A 21 1.64 -3.93 3.44
CA ASN A 21 2.05 -4.65 2.24
C ASN A 21 3.15 -5.67 2.54
N CYS A 22 4.18 -5.30 3.31
CA CYS A 22 5.24 -6.24 3.66
C CYS A 22 4.69 -7.46 4.42
N LEU A 23 3.81 -7.25 5.40
CA LEU A 23 3.25 -8.33 6.21
C LEU A 23 2.35 -9.27 5.38
N LEU A 24 1.45 -8.71 4.56
CA LEU A 24 0.57 -9.53 3.73
C LEU A 24 1.31 -10.23 2.59
N ALA A 25 2.33 -9.58 2.02
CA ALA A 25 2.99 -10.07 0.83
C ALA A 25 4.17 -11.01 1.12
N LEU A 26 4.82 -10.91 2.29
CA LEU A 26 5.98 -11.72 2.63
C LEU A 26 5.72 -13.24 2.48
N PRO A 27 4.60 -13.80 2.97
CA PRO A 27 4.29 -15.22 2.79
C PRO A 27 4.03 -15.60 1.33
N LEU A 28 3.66 -14.65 0.49
CA LEU A 28 3.52 -14.90 -0.95
C LEU A 28 4.87 -14.74 -1.66
N ALA A 29 5.73 -13.83 -1.24
CA ALA A 29 7.03 -13.58 -1.85
C ALA A 29 8.00 -14.75 -1.69
N LEU A 30 7.97 -15.42 -0.53
CA LEU A 30 8.87 -16.54 -0.25
C LEU A 30 8.38 -17.82 -0.95
N PRO A 31 9.31 -18.61 -1.53
CA PRO A 31 8.95 -19.90 -2.10
C PRO A 31 8.40 -20.81 -0.99
N PHE A 32 7.41 -21.63 -1.33
CA PHE A 32 6.80 -22.66 -0.45
C PHE A 32 5.93 -22.15 0.72
N THR A 33 5.74 -20.84 0.90
CA THR A 33 4.86 -20.30 1.98
C THR A 33 3.48 -19.88 1.50
N HIS A 34 3.20 -19.94 0.19
CA HIS A 34 1.90 -19.58 -0.38
C HIS A 34 0.78 -20.52 0.07
N GLU A 35 1.04 -21.82 0.20
CA GLU A 35 0.06 -22.79 0.72
C GLU A 35 -0.38 -22.43 2.15
N TRP A 36 0.59 -22.10 3.01
CA TRP A 36 0.31 -21.66 4.37
C TRP A 36 -0.52 -20.36 4.38
N TYR A 37 -0.18 -19.38 3.56
CA TYR A 37 -0.94 -18.13 3.44
C TYR A 37 -2.39 -18.38 3.02
N ILE A 38 -2.59 -19.20 1.99
CA ILE A 38 -3.91 -19.59 1.49
C ILE A 38 -4.70 -20.32 2.57
N GLY A 39 -4.06 -21.25 3.29
CA GLY A 39 -4.65 -21.95 4.43
C GLY A 39 -5.10 -21.00 5.54
N VAL A 40 -4.28 -20.00 5.89
CA VAL A 40 -4.65 -18.97 6.87
C VAL A 40 -5.87 -18.18 6.40
N MET A 41 -5.92 -17.75 5.13
CA MET A 41 -7.07 -17.00 4.60
C MET A 41 -8.35 -17.83 4.59
N ASN A 42 -8.28 -19.10 4.20
CA ASN A 42 -9.41 -20.02 4.27
C ASN A 42 -9.89 -20.23 5.72
N ASN A 43 -8.96 -20.39 6.66
CA ASN A 43 -9.29 -20.53 8.08
C ASN A 43 -9.93 -19.27 8.66
N LEU A 44 -9.45 -18.08 8.28
CA LEU A 44 -10.06 -16.81 8.69
C LEU A 44 -11.48 -16.68 8.12
N ASN A 45 -11.69 -17.02 6.84
CA ASN A 45 -13.01 -17.00 6.22
C ASN A 45 -14.00 -17.90 6.97
N SER A 46 -13.57 -19.13 7.28
CA SER A 46 -14.36 -20.11 8.05
C SER A 46 -14.63 -19.65 9.48
N LEU A 47 -13.61 -19.11 10.18
CA LEU A 47 -13.73 -18.60 11.54
C LEU A 47 -14.78 -17.49 11.68
N PHE A 48 -14.89 -16.63 10.67
CA PHE A 48 -15.90 -15.57 10.63
C PHE A 48 -17.23 -16.01 10.01
N ASN A 49 -17.39 -17.28 9.65
CA ASN A 49 -18.58 -17.84 9.01
C ASN A 49 -19.00 -17.05 7.75
N LEU A 50 -18.00 -16.70 6.93
CA LEU A 50 -18.19 -15.98 5.67
C LEU A 50 -18.41 -16.97 4.52
N ASN A 51 -19.07 -16.52 3.44
CA ASN A 51 -19.33 -17.38 2.28
C ASN A 51 -18.13 -17.41 1.31
N GLY A 52 -18.36 -18.04 0.16
CA GLY A 52 -17.41 -18.16 -0.93
C GLY A 52 -16.65 -19.49 -0.92
N HIS A 53 -16.15 -19.86 -2.09
CA HIS A 53 -15.31 -21.01 -2.29
C HIS A 53 -13.92 -20.78 -1.67
N PRO A 54 -13.36 -21.80 -1.00
CA PRO A 54 -12.02 -21.72 -0.46
C PRO A 54 -11.01 -21.56 -1.60
N TRP A 55 -9.97 -20.78 -1.36
CA TRP A 55 -8.87 -20.66 -2.30
C TRP A 55 -8.07 -21.95 -2.32
N ILE A 56 -7.87 -22.47 -3.52
CA ILE A 56 -7.07 -23.67 -3.79
C ILE A 56 -5.65 -23.22 -4.14
N ALA A 57 -4.66 -23.74 -3.43
CA ALA A 57 -3.27 -23.47 -3.75
C ALA A 57 -2.90 -24.09 -5.11
N PRO A 58 -2.14 -23.36 -5.95
CA PRO A 58 -1.69 -23.92 -7.23
C PRO A 58 -0.72 -25.07 -6.99
N THR A 59 -0.80 -26.09 -7.84
CA THR A 59 0.09 -27.26 -7.81
C THR A 59 1.10 -27.28 -8.94
N ASP A 60 0.88 -26.47 -9.99
CA ASP A 60 1.81 -26.32 -11.10
C ASP A 60 2.80 -25.17 -10.86
N GLY A 61 4.04 -25.39 -11.30
CA GLY A 61 5.14 -24.46 -11.05
C GLY A 61 4.95 -23.07 -11.69
N ALA A 62 4.18 -22.96 -12.77
CA ALA A 62 3.95 -21.68 -13.44
C ALA A 62 3.05 -20.77 -12.60
N ASN A 63 1.93 -21.28 -12.10
CA ASN A 63 1.03 -20.54 -11.23
C ASN A 63 1.67 -20.21 -9.87
N MET A 64 2.48 -21.12 -9.33
CA MET A 64 3.28 -20.85 -8.13
C MET A 64 4.24 -19.66 -8.38
N LEU A 65 4.96 -19.65 -9.50
CA LEU A 65 5.87 -18.55 -9.85
C LEU A 65 5.12 -17.22 -9.99
N ILE A 66 3.91 -17.22 -10.56
CA ILE A 66 3.07 -16.02 -10.70
C ILE A 66 2.70 -15.47 -9.32
N ILE A 67 2.20 -16.31 -8.42
CA ILE A 67 1.84 -15.90 -7.05
C ILE A 67 3.06 -15.36 -6.31
N ASN A 68 4.20 -16.05 -6.43
CA ASN A 68 5.44 -15.62 -5.80
C ASN A 68 5.93 -14.28 -6.32
N THR A 69 5.85 -14.06 -7.63
CA THR A 69 6.22 -12.81 -8.27
C THR A 69 5.29 -11.68 -7.85
N ALA A 70 3.98 -11.93 -7.77
CA ALA A 70 3.01 -10.96 -7.28
C ALA A 70 3.27 -10.59 -5.80
N GLY A 71 3.56 -11.58 -4.95
CA GLY A 71 3.97 -11.36 -3.57
C GLY A 71 5.25 -10.53 -3.46
N LEU A 72 6.29 -10.87 -4.24
CA LEU A 72 7.55 -10.12 -4.24
C LEU A 72 7.34 -8.67 -4.70
N ALA A 73 6.57 -8.46 -5.76
CA ALA A 73 6.24 -7.12 -6.25
C ALA A 73 5.52 -6.30 -5.17
N LEU A 74 4.51 -6.87 -4.51
CA LEU A 74 3.78 -6.19 -3.45
C LEU A 74 4.66 -5.90 -2.22
N PHE A 75 5.57 -6.81 -1.87
CA PHE A 75 6.57 -6.61 -0.82
C PHE A 75 7.51 -5.44 -1.14
N LEU A 76 8.04 -5.37 -2.36
CA LEU A 76 8.90 -4.28 -2.81
C LEU A 76 8.17 -2.93 -2.84
N VAL A 77 6.90 -2.93 -3.24
CA VAL A 77 6.03 -1.76 -3.12
C VAL A 77 5.90 -1.34 -1.65
N GLY A 78 5.72 -2.30 -0.73
CA GLY A 78 5.73 -2.04 0.71
C GLY A 78 7.01 -1.33 1.18
N MET A 79 8.17 -1.86 0.78
CA MET A 79 9.47 -1.25 1.06
C MET A 79 9.61 0.17 0.47
N SER A 80 9.06 0.40 -0.74
CA SER A 80 9.07 1.72 -1.39
C SER A 80 8.25 2.76 -0.61
N LEU A 81 7.14 2.35 0.01
CA LEU A 81 6.30 3.22 0.84
C LEU A 81 7.01 3.56 2.17
N ILE A 82 7.67 2.58 2.80
CA ILE A 82 8.50 2.81 3.98
C ILE A 82 9.65 3.79 3.66
N TYR A 83 10.27 3.62 2.49
CA TYR A 83 11.28 4.56 1.99
C TYR A 83 10.72 5.96 1.72
N ALA A 84 9.52 6.06 1.14
CA ALA A 84 8.84 7.33 0.90
C ALA A 84 8.51 8.05 2.22
N ALA A 85 8.14 7.31 3.28
CA ALA A 85 7.83 7.89 4.59
C ALA A 85 9.01 8.65 5.23
N LYS A 86 10.27 8.30 4.92
CA LYS A 86 11.45 9.01 5.42
C LYS A 86 11.47 10.47 4.97
N ASP A 87 11.13 10.72 3.71
CA ASP A 87 11.00 12.06 3.12
C ASP A 87 9.73 12.15 2.27
N ILE A 88 8.59 12.22 2.97
CA ILE A 88 7.28 12.17 2.32
C ILE A 88 7.01 13.39 1.45
N LYS A 89 7.63 14.55 1.72
CA LYS A 89 7.41 15.76 0.91
C LYS A 89 7.95 15.59 -0.49
N ALA A 90 9.20 15.13 -0.61
CA ALA A 90 9.83 14.91 -1.90
C ALA A 90 9.25 13.68 -2.63
N ARG A 91 8.68 12.72 -1.89
CA ARG A 91 8.33 11.39 -2.41
C ARG A 91 6.83 11.07 -2.36
N ILE A 92 5.97 12.08 -2.19
CA ILE A 92 4.51 11.90 -2.03
C ILE A 92 3.85 11.25 -3.24
N THR A 93 4.49 11.32 -4.41
CA THR A 93 4.06 10.64 -5.63
C THR A 93 4.10 9.11 -5.52
N ILE A 94 5.00 8.53 -4.70
CA ILE A 94 5.10 7.08 -4.52
C ILE A 94 3.82 6.53 -3.85
N PRO A 95 3.37 7.03 -2.68
CA PRO A 95 2.07 6.65 -2.12
C PRO A 95 0.90 6.92 -3.06
N LEU A 96 0.89 8.04 -3.79
CA LEU A 96 -0.19 8.34 -4.73
C LEU A 96 -0.31 7.27 -5.82
N LEU A 97 0.80 6.94 -6.50
CA LEU A 97 0.83 5.90 -7.53
C LEU A 97 0.42 4.54 -6.96
N ASN A 98 0.89 4.20 -5.76
CA ASN A 98 0.44 2.98 -5.09
C ASN A 98 -1.08 3.02 -4.79
N GLY A 99 -1.62 4.17 -4.40
CA GLY A 99 -3.06 4.34 -4.19
C GLY A 99 -3.88 4.04 -5.45
N PHE A 100 -3.42 4.48 -6.63
CA PHE A 100 -4.08 4.15 -7.90
C PHE A 100 -4.04 2.66 -8.22
N VAL A 101 -2.89 2.00 -8.03
CA VAL A 101 -2.77 0.56 -8.23
C VAL A 101 -3.68 -0.20 -7.26
N ARG A 102 -3.75 0.21 -5.99
CA ARG A 102 -4.67 -0.35 -5.00
C ARG A 102 -6.13 -0.18 -5.40
N LEU A 103 -6.52 0.96 -5.98
CA LEU A 103 -7.88 1.17 -6.47
C LEU A 103 -8.21 0.24 -7.64
N ALA A 104 -7.30 0.11 -8.62
CA ALA A 104 -7.49 -0.82 -9.72
C ALA A 104 -7.59 -2.27 -9.23
N TRP A 105 -6.72 -2.67 -8.30
CA TRP A 105 -6.79 -3.98 -7.65
C TRP A 105 -8.09 -4.18 -6.88
N ALA A 106 -8.55 -3.20 -6.10
CA ALA A 106 -9.81 -3.27 -5.35
C ALA A 106 -11.01 -3.53 -6.27
N VAL A 107 -11.05 -2.89 -7.45
CA VAL A 107 -12.09 -3.13 -8.46
C VAL A 107 -12.01 -4.56 -9.00
N ILE A 108 -10.81 -5.01 -9.39
CA ILE A 108 -10.60 -6.37 -9.92
C ILE A 108 -10.96 -7.43 -8.87
N ALA A 109 -10.40 -7.31 -7.66
CA ALA A 109 -10.65 -8.25 -6.56
C ALA A 109 -12.14 -8.32 -6.22
N THR A 110 -12.82 -7.18 -6.09
CA THR A 110 -14.28 -7.14 -5.85
C THR A 110 -15.05 -7.85 -6.94
N TYR A 111 -14.72 -7.59 -8.22
CA TYR A 111 -15.35 -8.29 -9.34
C TYR A 111 -15.19 -9.81 -9.21
N TYR A 112 -14.00 -10.31 -8.91
CA TYR A 112 -13.75 -11.74 -8.79
C TYR A 112 -14.41 -12.37 -7.56
N ILE A 113 -14.46 -11.67 -6.43
CA ILE A 113 -15.17 -12.13 -5.24
C ILE A 113 -16.66 -12.32 -5.53
N ILE A 114 -17.29 -11.39 -6.26
CA ILE A 114 -18.71 -11.48 -6.60
C ILE A 114 -18.96 -12.50 -7.72
N ALA A 115 -18.24 -12.41 -8.82
CA ALA A 115 -18.54 -13.16 -10.05
C ALA A 115 -18.14 -14.64 -9.97
N TYR A 116 -17.15 -14.98 -9.14
CA TYR A 116 -16.63 -16.34 -8.99
C TYR A 116 -16.79 -16.87 -7.56
N GLU A 117 -17.56 -16.15 -6.72
CA GLU A 117 -17.82 -16.51 -5.33
C GLU A 117 -16.53 -16.84 -4.58
N LEU A 118 -15.47 -16.05 -4.75
CA LEU A 118 -14.24 -16.26 -3.98
C LEU A 118 -14.47 -15.95 -2.49
N LEU A 119 -13.59 -16.47 -1.62
CA LEU A 119 -13.59 -16.19 -0.18
C LEU A 119 -13.83 -14.70 0.15
N GLU A 120 -14.92 -14.44 0.85
CA GLU A 120 -15.36 -13.09 1.16
C GLU A 120 -14.45 -12.35 2.15
N VAL A 121 -13.60 -13.05 2.92
CA VAL A 121 -12.61 -12.40 3.80
C VAL A 121 -11.64 -11.50 3.02
N LEU A 122 -11.49 -11.68 1.70
CA LEU A 122 -10.73 -10.79 0.84
C LEU A 122 -11.32 -9.36 0.79
N TYR A 123 -12.61 -9.18 1.07
CA TYR A 123 -13.20 -7.84 1.21
C TYR A 123 -12.52 -7.01 2.30
N CYS A 124 -11.98 -7.64 3.35
CA CYS A 124 -11.21 -6.92 4.37
C CYS A 124 -9.92 -6.32 3.79
N ILE A 125 -9.25 -7.03 2.89
CA ILE A 125 -8.05 -6.54 2.19
C ILE A 125 -8.44 -5.43 1.22
N VAL A 126 -9.51 -5.62 0.45
CA VAL A 126 -10.05 -4.60 -0.47
C VAL A 126 -10.40 -3.30 0.29
N LEU A 127 -11.06 -3.41 1.44
CA LEU A 127 -11.41 -2.25 2.25
C LEU A 127 -10.16 -1.52 2.77
N ALA A 128 -9.14 -2.26 3.23
CA ALA A 128 -7.87 -1.66 3.63
C ALA A 128 -7.20 -0.92 2.46
N ASP A 129 -7.23 -1.49 1.25
CA ASP A 129 -6.69 -0.87 0.04
C ASP A 129 -7.38 0.45 -0.31
N LEU A 130 -8.71 0.49 -0.19
CA LEU A 130 -9.49 1.72 -0.39
C LEU A 130 -9.18 2.78 0.67
N ILE A 131 -9.01 2.38 1.94
CA ILE A 131 -8.61 3.30 3.02
C ILE A 131 -7.24 3.92 2.71
N PHE A 132 -6.25 3.10 2.33
CA PHE A 132 -4.92 3.62 1.96
C PHE A 132 -4.99 4.52 0.72
N CYS A 133 -5.73 4.13 -0.31
CA CYS A 133 -5.92 4.94 -1.52
C CYS A 133 -6.49 6.32 -1.20
N CYS A 134 -7.56 6.38 -0.40
CA CYS A 134 -8.18 7.62 0.06
C CYS A 134 -7.20 8.47 0.87
N ALA A 135 -6.47 7.87 1.82
CA ALA A 135 -5.50 8.58 2.63
C ALA A 135 -4.36 9.17 1.78
N TYR A 136 -3.79 8.39 0.86
CA TYR A 136 -2.69 8.83 -0.02
C TYR A 136 -3.12 9.97 -0.93
N SER A 137 -4.30 9.83 -1.54
CA SER A 137 -4.88 10.87 -2.40
C SER A 137 -5.12 12.16 -1.62
N TYR A 138 -5.75 12.05 -0.44
CA TYR A 138 -6.01 13.20 0.43
C TYR A 138 -4.73 13.95 0.82
N TYR A 139 -3.72 13.25 1.33
CA TYR A 139 -2.47 13.88 1.76
C TYR A 139 -1.62 14.39 0.60
N TYR A 140 -1.67 13.76 -0.58
CA TYR A 140 -1.03 14.29 -1.79
C TYR A 140 -1.54 15.69 -2.12
N PHE A 141 -2.86 15.87 -2.23
CA PHE A 141 -3.43 17.18 -2.57
C PHE A 141 -3.20 18.21 -1.47
N GLN A 142 -3.18 17.80 -0.20
CA GLN A 142 -2.92 18.70 0.92
C GLN A 142 -1.47 19.20 0.98
N LEU A 143 -0.50 18.35 0.64
CA LEU A 143 0.93 18.71 0.65
C LEU A 143 1.34 19.48 -0.61
N LYS A 144 0.73 19.18 -1.77
CA LYS A 144 1.01 19.92 -3.02
C LYS A 144 0.45 21.34 -3.02
N ARG A 145 -0.63 21.60 -2.27
CA ARG A 145 -1.23 22.93 -2.09
C ARG A 145 -0.55 23.79 -1.03
N ALA A 146 0.46 23.26 -0.32
CA ALA A 146 1.18 24.06 0.67
C ALA A 146 2.08 25.09 -0.06
N PRO A 147 1.98 26.40 0.25
CA PRO A 147 2.86 27.39 -0.35
C PRO A 147 4.32 27.04 -0.09
N VAL A 148 5.18 27.28 -1.09
CA VAL A 148 6.64 27.22 -0.93
C VAL A 148 7.00 28.27 0.11
N ASP A 149 7.60 27.82 1.20
CA ASP A 149 8.05 28.71 2.27
C ASP A 149 9.28 29.47 1.77
N ASN A 150 9.05 30.66 1.20
CA ASN A 150 10.09 31.55 0.69
C ASN A 150 10.84 32.29 1.81
N SER A 151 10.71 31.90 3.08
CA SER A 151 11.46 32.52 4.19
C SER A 151 12.97 32.21 4.20
N ILE A 152 13.47 31.42 3.25
CA ILE A 152 14.90 31.26 2.98
C ILE A 152 15.30 32.14 1.79
N VAL A 153 15.05 33.46 1.89
CA VAL A 153 15.84 34.42 1.13
C VAL A 153 17.09 34.68 1.96
N VAL A 154 18.22 34.14 1.52
CA VAL A 154 19.53 34.47 2.10
C VAL A 154 19.69 36.00 2.00
N PRO A 155 19.95 36.72 3.10
CA PRO A 155 20.21 38.15 3.03
C PRO A 155 21.44 38.39 2.15
N SER A 156 21.26 39.19 1.10
CA SER A 156 22.34 39.63 0.20
C SER A 156 23.19 40.73 0.87
N GLU A 157 23.67 40.49 2.09
CA GLU A 157 24.51 41.43 2.84
C GLU A 157 25.81 40.74 3.26
N SER A 158 26.75 40.62 2.32
CA SER A 158 28.18 40.51 2.66
C SER A 158 29.15 40.79 1.50
N LEU A 159 28.70 41.29 0.34
CA LEU A 159 29.60 41.69 -0.77
C LEU A 159 29.90 43.20 -0.81
N SER A 160 29.71 43.91 0.30
CA SER A 160 30.18 45.29 0.47
C SER A 160 30.96 45.45 1.77
N ALA A 161 32.13 44.83 1.82
CA ALA A 161 33.22 45.29 2.69
C ALA A 161 34.46 45.39 1.82
N ASN A 162 34.88 46.65 1.65
CA ASN A 162 36.07 47.13 0.96
C ASN A 162 37.36 46.42 1.40
#